data_AF-A0A5D8YDD7-F1
#
_entry.id   AF-A0A5D8YDD7-F1
#
_cell.length_a   1.000
_cell.length_b   1.000
_cell.length_c   1.000
_cell.angle_alpha   90.00
_cell.angle_beta   90.00
_cell.angle_gamma   90.00
#
_symmetry.space_group_name_H-M   'P 1'
#
loop_
_entity.id
_entity.type
_entity.pdbx_description
1 polymer ?
#
loop_
_entity_poly.entity_id
_entity_poly.type
_entity_poly.pdbx_seq_one_letter_code
_entity_poly.pdbx_strand_id
1 'polypeptide(L)'
;MQADPALDALFLPFDDGTLPAPTGGAFLGARPGPALQRWASAGLTCEQDYRPTAAALERAGIEPIRDELVPPAAFSTVLVLPSRQRDQSRATLARAVMLAGANG
;
A
#
# COMPACT_ATOMS: atom_id res chain seq x y z
N MET A 1 -2.63 -16.76 8.94
CA MET A 1 -2.15 -15.56 8.24
C MET A 1 -0.76 -15.88 7.71
N GLN A 2 -0.54 -15.86 6.40
CA GLN A 2 0.73 -16.27 5.79
C GLN A 2 1.73 -15.10 5.87
N ALA A 3 2.97 -15.37 6.23
CA ALA A 3 4.03 -14.35 6.19
C ALA A 3 4.30 -13.97 4.72
N ASP A 4 4.29 -12.68 4.41
CA ASP A 4 4.67 -12.13 3.11
C ASP A 4 5.95 -11.30 3.32
N PRO A 5 7.14 -11.87 3.03
CA PRO A 5 8.41 -11.19 3.28
C PRO A 5 8.53 -9.85 2.56
N ALA A 6 7.85 -9.66 1.42
CA ALA A 6 7.87 -8.40 0.71
C ALA A 6 7.02 -7.34 1.42
N LEU A 7 5.89 -7.74 1.99
CA LEU A 7 5.07 -6.87 2.83
C LEU A 7 5.82 -6.49 4.11
N ASP A 8 6.44 -7.46 4.79
CA ASP A 8 7.21 -7.21 6.02
C ASP A 8 8.40 -6.26 5.73
N ALA A 9 9.13 -6.47 4.64
CA ALA A 9 10.23 -5.58 4.23
C ALA A 9 9.76 -4.17 3.88
N LEU A 10 8.58 -4.02 3.25
CA LEU A 10 8.02 -2.71 2.91
C LEU A 10 7.68 -1.87 4.15
N PHE A 11 7.25 -2.52 5.24
CA PHE A 11 6.89 -1.84 6.49
C PHE A 11 8.06 -1.71 7.48
N LEU A 12 9.16 -2.43 7.28
CA LEU A 12 10.32 -2.45 8.18
C LEU A 12 10.84 -1.04 8.54
N PRO A 13 11.03 -0.10 7.59
CA PRO A 13 11.56 1.24 7.93
C PRO A 13 10.63 2.06 8.83
N PHE A 14 9.33 1.76 8.86
CA PHE A 14 8.38 2.40 9.76
C PHE A 14 8.37 1.70 11.12
N ASP A 15 8.45 0.37 11.12
CA ASP A 15 8.49 -0.45 12.33
C ASP A 15 9.74 -0.17 13.18
N ASP A 16 10.89 0.09 12.54
CA ASP A 16 12.16 0.39 13.22
C ASP A 16 12.40 1.89 13.46
N GLY A 17 11.50 2.76 12.98
CA GLY A 17 11.56 4.21 13.16
C GLY A 17 12.55 4.93 12.24
N THR A 18 13.12 4.27 11.23
CA THR A 18 13.96 4.91 10.20
C THR A 18 13.19 5.97 9.41
N LEU A 19 11.90 5.71 9.13
CA LEU A 19 10.97 6.62 8.49
C LEU A 19 9.83 6.98 9.46
N PRO A 20 9.27 8.20 9.36
CA PRO A 20 8.07 8.56 10.11
C PRO A 20 6.89 7.68 9.68
N ALA A 21 5.92 7.50 10.59
CA ALA A 21 4.69 6.77 10.32
C ALA A 21 4.04 7.22 8.98
N PRO A 22 3.58 6.29 8.13
CA PRO A 22 3.00 6.62 6.83
C PRO A 22 1.54 7.07 6.97
N THR A 23 1.30 8.10 7.79
CA THR A 23 -0.05 8.55 8.13
C THR A 23 -0.73 9.21 6.94
N GLY A 24 -1.96 8.78 6.63
CA GLY A 24 -2.75 9.35 5.53
C GLY A 24 -2.17 9.10 4.14
N GLY A 25 -1.22 8.16 4.00
CA GLY A 25 -0.61 7.80 2.73
C GLY A 25 -1.49 6.87 1.88
N ALA A 26 -1.00 6.56 0.68
CA ALA A 26 -1.58 5.53 -0.18
C ALA A 26 -0.75 4.25 -0.14
N PHE A 27 -1.41 3.10 -0.30
CA PHE A 27 -0.75 1.80 -0.44
C PHE A 27 -1.27 1.05 -1.66
N LEU A 28 -0.47 1.03 -2.72
CA LEU A 28 -0.79 0.35 -3.98
C LEU A 28 -0.38 -1.12 -3.93
N GLY A 29 -1.30 -2.00 -4.33
CA GLY A 29 -1.10 -3.44 -4.29
C GLY A 29 -1.18 -4.02 -2.88
N ALA A 30 -2.02 -3.43 -2.03
CA ALA A 30 -2.14 -3.79 -0.62
C ALA A 30 -2.46 -5.30 -0.46
N ARG A 31 -1.78 -5.97 0.47
CA ARG A 31 -2.04 -7.37 0.81
C ARG A 31 -2.29 -7.50 2.30
N PRO A 32 -3.20 -8.41 2.72
CA PRO A 32 -3.44 -8.64 4.14
C PRO A 32 -2.22 -9.29 4.78
N GLY A 33 -1.87 -8.86 5.98
CA GLY A 33 -0.76 -9.44 6.72
C GLY A 33 -0.49 -8.68 8.03
N PRO A 34 0.31 -9.26 8.93
CA PRO A 34 0.57 -8.67 10.23
C PRO A 34 1.27 -7.31 10.14
N ALA A 35 2.14 -7.10 9.14
CA ALA A 35 2.77 -5.81 8.89
C ALA A 35 1.74 -4.70 8.62
N LEU A 36 0.84 -4.89 7.65
CA LEU A 36 -0.22 -3.92 7.39
C LEU A 36 -1.16 -3.75 8.61
N GLN A 37 -1.45 -4.83 9.34
CA GLN A 37 -2.32 -4.77 10.52
C GLN A 37 -1.77 -3.87 11.63
N ARG A 38 -0.44 -3.85 11.85
CA ARG A 38 0.20 -2.93 12.81
C ARG A 38 -0.06 -1.47 12.49
N TRP A 39 -0.25 -1.17 11.21
CA TRP A 39 -0.47 0.19 10.68
C TRP A 39 -1.93 0.48 10.31
N ALA A 40 -2.89 -0.35 10.75
CA ALA A 40 -4.31 -0.17 10.43
C ALA A 40 -4.86 1.18 10.92
N SER A 41 -4.32 1.75 12.01
CA SER A 41 -4.70 3.06 12.53
C SER A 41 -4.00 4.24 11.84
N ALA A 42 -3.09 4.00 10.89
CA ALA A 42 -2.37 5.06 10.19
C ALA A 42 -3.22 5.77 9.11
N GLY A 43 -4.44 5.30 8.84
CA GLY A 43 -5.31 5.89 7.83
C GLY A 43 -4.78 5.72 6.40
N LEU A 44 -4.11 4.60 6.13
CA LEU A 44 -3.62 4.27 4.78
C LEU A 44 -4.78 4.01 3.83
N THR A 45 -4.78 4.72 2.71
CA THR A 45 -5.67 4.45 1.58
C THR A 45 -5.15 3.26 0.80
N CYS A 46 -5.68 2.06 1.08
CA CYS A 46 -5.25 0.82 0.45
C CYS A 46 -5.94 0.62 -0.91
N GLU A 47 -5.19 0.33 -1.96
CA GLU A 47 -5.71 -0.01 -3.29
C GLU A 47 -5.46 -1.50 -3.58
N GLN A 48 -6.51 -2.20 -4.01
CA GLN A 48 -6.44 -3.61 -4.43
C GLN A 48 -7.56 -3.97 -5.41
N ASP A 49 -7.21 -4.11 -6.69
CA ASP A 49 -8.13 -4.46 -7.79
C ASP A 49 -8.40 -5.97 -7.89
N TYR A 50 -7.50 -6.82 -7.37
CA TYR A 50 -7.67 -8.26 -7.41
C TYR A 50 -8.63 -8.74 -6.33
N ARG A 51 -9.85 -9.11 -6.76
CA ARG A 51 -10.98 -9.47 -5.89
C ARG A 51 -10.64 -10.42 -4.74
N PRO A 52 -9.89 -11.53 -4.93
CA PRO A 52 -9.56 -12.43 -3.83
C PRO A 52 -8.72 -11.77 -2.73
N THR A 53 -7.78 -10.90 -3.10
CA THR A 53 -6.95 -10.16 -2.14
C THR A 53 -7.75 -9.04 -1.47
N ALA A 54 -8.59 -8.32 -2.24
CA ALA A 54 -9.48 -7.30 -1.68
C ALA A 54 -10.42 -7.88 -0.62
N ALA A 55 -11.09 -9.00 -0.94
CA ALA A 55 -11.95 -9.71 0.01
C ALA A 55 -11.17 -10.24 1.24
N ALA A 56 -9.87 -10.47 1.10
CA ALA A 56 -9.02 -10.87 2.23
C ALA A 56 -8.63 -9.69 3.12
N LEU A 57 -8.46 -8.50 2.56
CA LEU A 57 -8.31 -7.24 3.32
C LEU A 57 -9.59 -6.91 4.09
N GLU A 58 -10.75 -7.02 3.45
CA GLU A 58 -12.06 -6.75 4.08
C GLU A 58 -12.29 -7.66 5.29
N ARG A 59 -11.97 -8.96 5.15
CA ARG A 59 -12.01 -9.92 6.27
C ARG A 59 -11.03 -9.59 7.39
N ALA A 60 -9.97 -8.83 7.11
CA ALA A 60 -9.02 -8.33 8.10
C ALA A 60 -9.44 -6.96 8.69
N GLY A 61 -10.61 -6.43 8.30
CA GLY A 61 -11.10 -5.14 8.78
C GLY A 61 -10.47 -3.94 8.06
N ILE A 62 -9.84 -4.15 6.91
CA ILE A 62 -9.29 -3.10 6.05
C ILE A 62 -10.18 -3.02 4.81
N GLU A 63 -10.80 -1.87 4.57
CA GLU A 63 -11.62 -1.64 3.39
C GLU A 63 -10.75 -1.07 2.25
N PRO A 64 -10.40 -1.86 1.22
CA PRO A 64 -9.59 -1.37 0.12
C PRO A 64 -10.44 -0.65 -0.93
N ILE A 65 -9.86 0.34 -1.59
CA ILE A 65 -10.38 0.85 -2.86
C ILE A 65 -10.13 -0.23 -3.92
N ARG A 66 -11.21 -0.64 -4.57
CA ARG A 66 -11.22 -1.69 -5.60
C ARG A 66 -10.93 -1.15 -7.00
N ASP A 67 -11.13 0.15 -7.19
CA ASP A 67 -10.77 0.88 -8.40
C ASP A 67 -9.38 1.52 -8.26
N GLU A 68 -8.80 1.92 -9.38
CA GLU A 68 -7.52 2.60 -9.40
C GLU A 68 -7.64 4.01 -8.80
N LEU A 69 -6.74 4.37 -7.89
CA LEU A 69 -6.61 5.75 -7.41
C LEU A 69 -6.25 6.68 -8.58
N VAL A 70 -7.04 7.75 -8.74
CA VAL A 70 -6.93 8.66 -9.88
C VAL A 70 -6.22 9.96 -9.47
N PRO A 71 -5.19 10.40 -10.21
CA PRO A 71 -4.60 11.73 -10.03
C PRO A 71 -5.56 12.89 -10.37
N PRO A 72 -5.39 14.09 -9.78
CA PRO A 72 -4.36 14.44 -8.81
C PRO A 72 -4.79 14.01 -7.39
N ALA A 73 -4.15 12.97 -6.89
CA ALA A 73 -4.09 12.70 -5.47
C ALA A 73 -2.72 13.20 -5.00
N ALA A 74 -2.67 13.79 -3.81
CA ALA A 74 -1.45 14.40 -3.28
C ALA A 74 -1.15 13.77 -1.92
N PHE A 75 -0.64 12.55 -1.95
CA PHE A 75 -0.23 11.84 -0.74
C PHE A 75 1.19 12.25 -0.35
N SER A 76 1.46 12.40 0.95
CA SER A 76 2.81 12.63 1.48
C SER A 76 3.67 11.36 1.48
N THR A 77 3.06 10.19 1.28
CA THR A 77 3.74 8.90 1.21
C THR A 77 2.92 7.95 0.35
N VAL A 78 3.55 7.32 -0.63
CA VAL A 78 2.93 6.28 -1.45
C VAL A 78 3.75 5.00 -1.32
N LEU A 79 3.16 3.99 -0.70
CA LEU A 79 3.73 2.65 -0.58
C LEU A 79 3.35 1.83 -1.81
N VAL A 80 4.30 1.07 -2.33
CA VAL A 80 4.08 0.22 -3.50
C VAL A 80 4.59 -1.18 -3.19
N LEU A 81 3.68 -2.17 -3.21
CA LEU A 81 4.07 -3.57 -3.17
C LEU A 81 4.04 -4.13 -4.60
N PRO A 82 5.21 -4.29 -5.26
CA PRO A 82 5.25 -4.69 -6.66
C PRO A 82 4.66 -6.08 -6.89
N SER A 83 4.11 -6.28 -8.08
CA SER A 83 3.69 -7.60 -8.54
C SER A 83 4.88 -8.39 -9.08
N ARG A 84 4.68 -9.68 -9.33
CA ARG A 84 5.72 -10.54 -9.95
C ARG A 84 5.96 -10.19 -11.42
N GLN A 85 5.03 -9.46 -12.06
CA GLN A 85 5.13 -9.07 -13.47
C GLN A 85 5.83 -7.72 -13.56
N ARG A 86 7.00 -7.69 -14.21
CA ARG A 86 7.85 -6.49 -14.27
C ARG A 86 7.14 -5.29 -14.89
N ASP A 87 6.44 -5.47 -15.99
CA ASP A 87 5.78 -4.35 -16.69
C ASP A 87 4.63 -3.78 -15.88
N GLN A 88 3.84 -4.63 -15.22
CA GLN A 88 2.81 -4.17 -14.27
C GLN A 88 3.44 -3.39 -13.12
N SER A 89 4.51 -3.89 -12.51
CA SER A 89 5.22 -3.19 -11.43
C SER A 89 5.78 -1.83 -11.88
N ARG A 90 6.28 -1.72 -13.12
CA ARG A 90 6.73 -0.44 -13.68
C ARG A 90 5.57 0.54 -13.86
N ALA A 91 4.41 0.07 -14.33
CA ALA A 91 3.22 0.89 -14.46
C ALA A 91 2.71 1.38 -13.10
N THR A 92 2.65 0.51 -12.10
CA THR A 92 2.26 0.88 -10.72
C THR A 92 3.23 1.89 -10.11
N LEU A 93 4.54 1.75 -10.34
CA LEU A 93 5.52 2.71 -9.85
C LEU A 93 5.35 4.08 -10.52
N ALA A 94 5.14 4.12 -11.84
CA ALA A 94 4.87 5.38 -12.54
C ALA A 94 3.62 6.08 -12.00
N ARG A 95 2.57 5.32 -11.68
CA ARG A 95 1.38 5.84 -11.01
C ARG A 95 1.65 6.35 -9.61
N ALA A 96 2.46 5.65 -8.83
CA ALA A 96 2.80 6.09 -7.48
C ALA A 96 3.42 7.49 -7.48
N VAL A 97 4.29 7.78 -8.46
CA VAL A 97 4.88 9.11 -8.65
C VAL A 97 3.81 10.17 -8.98
N MET A 98 2.78 9.82 -9.74
CA MET A 98 1.68 10.74 -10.06
C MET A 98 0.71 10.99 -8.90
N LEU A 99 0.66 10.08 -7.92
CA LEU A 99 -0.16 10.18 -6.71
C LEU A 99 0.61 10.84 -5.55
N ALA A 100 1.93 10.93 -5.65
CA ALA A 100 2.76 11.62 -4.67
C ALA A 100 2.57 13.14 -4.79
N GLY A 101 2.41 13.81 -3.65
CA GLY A 101 2.45 15.27 -3.60
C GLY A 101 3.86 15.81 -3.87
N ALA A 102 3.99 17.13 -3.99
CA ALA A 102 5.27 17.78 -4.31
C ALA A 102 6.42 17.49 -3.32
N ASN A 103 6.10 17.06 -2.09
CA ASN A 103 7.06 16.72 -1.03
C ASN A 103 6.95 15.24 -0.59
N GLY A 104 6.28 14.41 -1.39
CA GLY A 104 6.05 12.97 -1.11
C GLY A 104 6.93 12.04 -1.92
#